data_AF-A0A8C7YC36-F1
#
_entry.id   AF-A0A8C7YC36-F1
#
_cell.length_a   1.000
_cell.length_b   1.000
_cell.length_c   1.000
_cell.angle_alpha   90.00
_cell.angle_beta   90.00
_cell.angle_gamma   90.00
#
_symmetry.space_group_name_H-M   'P 1'
#
loop_
_entity.id
_entity.type
_entity.pdbx_description
1 polymer ?
#
loop_
_entity_poly.entity_id
_entity_poly.type
_entity_poly.pdbx_seq_one_letter_code
_entity_poly.pdbx_strand_id
1 'polypeptide(L)'
;LSDDSSDDEAAAGAESTFSSSLFPLFFFYTSSCKHQCSIYRYCTPPGECSLSHTHRFCLDHAGKNIICMVGAGISTSAGIPDFRSPETGLYANLQKYNLPYPEAIFQIDYFKKHPEPFFALAKELYPGQFKPTICHYFIKLLKKKGLLRRCYTQNIDTLERVAGLEKEDLIEAHGTFYSSHCVSFCCRKEYSLDWMKEKIFSDAIPKCEKCNSLVKPDIVFFGENLPARFFTSVKMDFPRCDLLIVMGTSLQVQPFAGLVGRYGVRPADPMLGMLGFGGGMDFDSDKAYRDVAHISSCDDGCLALADLLGWKAELEALVKQEHAQIDSKDKKEQPGEAGGAAAKASSSSVKPEE
;
A
#
# COMPACT_ATOMS: atom_id res chain seq x y z
N LEU A 1 -56.48 8.95 -31.90
CA LEU A 1 -55.81 9.94 -31.05
C LEU A 1 -55.52 9.21 -29.74
N SER A 2 -54.47 8.39 -29.81
CA SER A 2 -53.14 8.58 -29.18
C SER A 2 -53.17 8.02 -27.75
N ASP A 3 -52.74 6.77 -27.58
CA ASP A 3 -51.34 6.32 -27.40
C ASP A 3 -50.90 6.49 -25.95
N ASP A 4 -50.83 5.36 -25.22
CA ASP A 4 -49.68 5.06 -24.36
C ASP A 4 -49.64 3.55 -24.11
N SER A 5 -48.65 2.90 -24.73
CA SER A 5 -48.33 1.48 -24.65
C SER A 5 -47.50 1.21 -23.40
N SER A 6 -48.08 0.53 -22.42
CA SER A 6 -47.38 -0.15 -21.35
C SER A 6 -46.97 -1.55 -21.83
N ASP A 7 -45.73 -1.71 -22.26
CA ASP A 7 -45.14 -3.03 -22.49
C ASP A 7 -44.35 -3.45 -21.24
N ASP A 8 -44.96 -4.38 -20.50
CA ASP A 8 -44.32 -5.28 -19.55
C ASP A 8 -43.40 -6.24 -20.32
N GLU A 9 -42.09 -6.19 -20.06
CA GLU A 9 -41.21 -7.34 -20.35
C GLU A 9 -40.41 -7.74 -19.12
N ALA A 10 -40.69 -8.97 -18.70
CA ALA A 10 -40.04 -9.71 -17.64
C ALA A 10 -38.57 -9.97 -17.97
N ALA A 11 -37.66 -9.39 -17.19
CA ALA A 11 -36.25 -9.78 -17.21
C ALA A 11 -36.01 -10.89 -16.18
N ALA A 12 -35.91 -12.11 -16.70
CA ALA A 12 -35.55 -13.32 -15.98
C ALA A 12 -34.25 -13.17 -15.18
N GLY A 13 -34.29 -13.63 -13.93
CA GLY A 13 -33.12 -13.82 -13.09
C GLY A 13 -32.22 -14.90 -13.66
N ALA A 14 -31.00 -14.50 -14.01
CA ALA A 14 -29.87 -15.41 -14.19
C ALA A 14 -28.90 -15.17 -13.03
N GLU A 15 -29.02 -15.99 -12.01
CA GLU A 15 -27.96 -16.22 -11.03
C GLU A 15 -26.72 -16.74 -11.79
N SER A 16 -25.68 -15.93 -11.90
CA SER A 16 -24.34 -16.42 -12.22
C SER A 16 -23.50 -16.30 -10.95
N THR A 17 -23.41 -17.41 -10.24
CA THR A 17 -22.45 -17.69 -9.16
C THR A 17 -21.03 -17.41 -9.66
N PHE A 18 -20.50 -16.21 -9.40
CA PHE A 18 -19.09 -15.92 -9.66
C PHE A 18 -18.30 -16.20 -8.38
N SER A 19 -17.62 -17.35 -8.40
CA SER A 19 -16.80 -17.90 -7.32
C SER A 19 -15.80 -16.89 -6.76
N SER A 20 -15.87 -16.72 -5.45
CA SER A 20 -15.09 -15.86 -4.57
C SER A 20 -13.66 -16.37 -4.35
N SER A 21 -12.79 -16.29 -5.35
CA SER A 21 -11.36 -16.60 -5.17
C SER A 21 -10.47 -15.77 -6.09
N LEU A 22 -9.98 -14.62 -5.63
CA LEU A 22 -8.96 -13.84 -6.34
C LEU A 22 -7.84 -13.45 -5.36
N PHE A 23 -6.74 -14.21 -5.48
CA PHE A 23 -5.41 -13.94 -4.93
C PHE A 23 -4.83 -12.59 -5.40
N PRO A 24 -3.81 -12.01 -4.73
CA PRO A 24 -3.27 -10.70 -5.11
C PRO A 24 -2.45 -10.78 -6.40
N LEU A 25 -2.95 -10.17 -7.47
CA LEU A 25 -2.32 -10.08 -8.79
C LEU A 25 -1.31 -8.92 -8.90
N PHE A 26 -0.38 -9.06 -9.85
CA PHE A 26 0.69 -8.15 -10.22
C PHE A 26 0.49 -7.68 -11.68
N PHE A 27 0.62 -6.38 -11.97
CA PHE A 27 0.37 -5.78 -13.30
C PHE A 27 1.47 -4.79 -13.71
N PHE A 28 1.78 -4.74 -15.00
CA PHE A 28 2.69 -3.77 -15.64
C PHE A 28 1.98 -3.00 -16.76
N TYR A 29 2.38 -1.75 -17.00
CA TYR A 29 1.90 -0.93 -18.13
C TYR A 29 2.98 0.02 -18.61
N THR A 30 3.23 0.12 -19.92
CA THR A 30 4.10 1.16 -20.54
C THR A 30 3.33 2.18 -21.43
N SER A 31 3.73 3.46 -21.45
CA SER A 31 3.16 4.56 -22.26
C SER A 31 4.26 5.31 -22.98
N SER A 32 4.29 5.26 -24.32
CA SER A 32 5.21 6.05 -25.14
C SER A 32 4.56 7.29 -25.76
N CYS A 33 5.31 8.38 -25.62
CA CYS A 33 5.28 9.64 -26.37
C CYS A 33 5.58 9.46 -27.87
N LYS A 34 5.02 10.35 -28.70
CA LYS A 34 5.58 10.81 -30.00
C LYS A 34 5.19 12.28 -30.13
N HIS A 35 6.04 13.25 -30.49
CA HIS A 35 7.01 13.35 -31.59
C HIS A 35 8.16 14.29 -31.12
N GLN A 36 9.40 14.28 -31.60
CA GLN A 36 9.83 14.28 -33.00
C GLN A 36 11.36 14.00 -33.04
N CYS A 37 11.76 12.76 -33.27
CA CYS A 37 12.98 12.42 -33.99
C CYS A 37 12.82 10.97 -34.45
N SER A 38 13.12 10.73 -35.72
CA SER A 38 12.99 9.44 -36.39
C SER A 38 13.61 8.31 -35.56
N ILE A 39 12.83 7.27 -35.24
CA ILE A 39 13.18 5.84 -35.09
C ILE A 39 12.18 5.13 -34.14
N TYR A 40 11.37 4.26 -34.77
CA TYR A 40 10.47 3.18 -34.30
C TYR A 40 9.12 3.45 -33.57
N ARG A 41 8.07 3.23 -34.39
CA ARG A 41 6.80 2.52 -34.12
C ARG A 41 7.06 1.14 -33.49
N TYR A 42 6.30 0.81 -32.46
CA TYR A 42 5.82 -0.54 -32.11
C TYR A 42 4.43 -0.26 -31.49
N CYS A 43 3.24 -0.61 -31.99
CA CYS A 43 2.76 -1.65 -32.91
C CYS A 43 3.50 -2.97 -32.75
N THR A 44 3.21 -3.68 -31.66
CA THR A 44 3.02 -5.12 -31.81
C THR A 44 1.75 -5.36 -32.65
N PRO A 45 1.68 -6.40 -33.48
CA PRO A 45 0.41 -6.91 -33.95
C PRO A 45 -0.48 -7.26 -32.73
N PRO A 46 -1.81 -7.16 -32.84
CA PRO A 46 -2.70 -7.61 -31.77
C PRO A 46 -2.36 -9.08 -31.43
N GLY A 47 -1.88 -9.35 -30.20
CA GLY A 47 -1.61 -10.72 -29.74
C GLY A 47 -0.35 -10.99 -28.88
N GLU A 48 0.60 -10.07 -28.70
CA GLU A 48 1.85 -10.36 -27.95
C GLU A 48 2.20 -9.32 -26.86
N CYS A 49 1.36 -9.18 -25.82
CA CYS A 49 1.68 -8.41 -24.61
C CYS A 49 2.18 -9.36 -23.51
N SER A 50 3.49 -9.36 -23.21
CA SER A 50 4.09 -10.26 -22.20
C SER A 50 5.10 -9.55 -21.28
N LEU A 51 5.46 -10.20 -20.16
CA LEU A 51 6.45 -9.66 -19.21
C LEU A 51 7.81 -9.35 -19.88
N SER A 52 8.21 -10.15 -20.88
CA SER A 52 9.43 -9.93 -21.67
C SER A 52 9.40 -8.62 -22.46
N HIS A 53 8.23 -8.16 -22.89
CA HIS A 53 8.05 -6.86 -23.55
C HIS A 53 8.18 -5.70 -22.57
N THR A 54 7.70 -5.87 -21.33
CA THR A 54 7.87 -4.88 -20.26
C THR A 54 9.35 -4.63 -19.99
N HIS A 55 10.14 -5.70 -19.91
CA HIS A 55 11.60 -5.60 -19.77
C HIS A 55 12.24 -4.78 -20.91
N ARG A 56 11.89 -5.07 -22.16
CA ARG A 56 12.42 -4.34 -23.33
C ARG A 56 12.10 -2.85 -23.25
N PHE A 57 10.89 -2.50 -22.82
CA PHE A 57 10.52 -1.11 -22.57
C PHE A 57 11.35 -0.48 -21.45
N CYS A 58 11.54 -1.17 -20.33
CA CYS A 58 12.36 -0.68 -19.21
C CYS A 58 13.81 -0.38 -19.62
N LEU A 59 14.42 -1.20 -20.48
CA LEU A 59 15.79 -0.98 -20.94
C LEU A 59 15.90 0.10 -22.01
N ASP A 60 14.98 0.11 -22.97
CA ASP A 60 15.12 0.92 -24.17
C ASP A 60 14.44 2.28 -24.06
N HIS A 61 13.40 2.42 -23.20
CA HIS A 61 12.44 3.52 -23.27
C HIS A 61 11.91 4.04 -21.94
N ALA A 62 12.17 3.37 -20.80
CA ALA A 62 11.77 3.94 -19.52
C ALA A 62 12.60 5.20 -19.26
N GLY A 63 12.00 6.35 -19.57
CA GLY A 63 12.38 7.61 -18.96
C GLY A 63 12.34 7.50 -17.44
N LYS A 64 12.79 8.54 -16.75
CA LYS A 64 12.86 8.58 -15.28
C LYS A 64 11.47 8.65 -14.60
N ASN A 65 10.41 8.15 -15.25
CA ASN A 65 9.03 8.38 -14.85
C ASN A 65 8.17 7.12 -14.61
N ILE A 66 8.71 6.11 -13.91
CA ILE A 66 7.93 4.93 -13.49
C ILE A 66 7.06 5.29 -12.29
N ILE A 67 5.75 5.04 -12.37
CA ILE A 67 4.84 5.15 -11.22
C ILE A 67 4.53 3.74 -10.72
N CYS A 68 4.65 3.53 -9.41
CA CYS A 68 4.16 2.31 -8.77
C CYS A 68 2.83 2.63 -8.07
N MET A 69 1.82 1.77 -8.23
CA MET A 69 0.58 1.76 -7.44
C MET A 69 0.54 0.47 -6.64
N VAL A 70 0.51 0.57 -5.31
CA VAL A 70 0.61 -0.59 -4.44
C VAL A 70 -0.48 -0.64 -3.38
N GLY A 71 -0.84 -1.86 -2.97
CA GLY A 71 -1.78 -2.12 -1.88
C GLY A 71 -1.32 -3.26 -0.98
N ALA A 72 -2.24 -3.77 -0.14
CA ALA A 72 -1.88 -4.64 0.97
C ALA A 72 -1.18 -5.94 0.57
N GLY A 73 -1.40 -6.43 -0.66
CA GLY A 73 -0.77 -7.64 -1.19
C GLY A 73 0.76 -7.57 -1.29
N ILE A 74 1.37 -6.37 -1.30
CA ILE A 74 2.84 -6.28 -1.25
C ILE A 74 3.41 -6.49 0.15
N SER A 75 2.57 -6.45 1.20
CA SER A 75 2.94 -6.58 2.61
C SER A 75 2.56 -7.92 3.23
N THR A 76 1.81 -8.78 2.53
CA THR A 76 1.34 -10.07 3.06
C THR A 76 2.49 -11.02 3.39
N SER A 77 3.55 -11.07 2.57
CA SER A 77 4.73 -11.88 2.85
C SER A 77 5.59 -11.34 4.00
N ALA A 78 5.37 -10.10 4.43
CA ALA A 78 5.96 -9.56 5.66
C ALA A 78 5.23 -10.03 6.92
N GLY A 79 4.09 -10.73 6.80
CA GLY A 79 3.26 -11.15 7.93
C GLY A 79 2.16 -10.16 8.31
N ILE A 80 1.97 -9.09 7.52
CA ILE A 80 0.86 -8.15 7.71
C ILE A 80 -0.34 -8.67 6.91
N PRO A 81 -1.44 -9.08 7.55
CA PRO A 81 -2.61 -9.55 6.83
C PRO A 81 -3.19 -8.43 5.97
N ASP A 82 -3.72 -8.79 4.81
CA ASP A 82 -4.52 -7.84 4.05
C ASP A 82 -5.86 -7.58 4.76
N PHE A 83 -6.67 -6.68 4.22
CA PHE A 83 -7.97 -6.39 4.85
C PHE A 83 -9.05 -7.43 4.50
N ARG A 84 -9.02 -7.97 3.27
CA ARG A 84 -10.19 -8.59 2.62
C ARG A 84 -10.08 -10.08 2.38
N SER A 85 -8.91 -10.70 2.55
CA SER A 85 -8.75 -12.12 2.27
C SER A 85 -9.67 -12.94 3.17
N PRO A 86 -10.40 -13.93 2.62
CA PRO A 86 -11.17 -14.85 3.42
C PRO A 86 -10.28 -15.55 4.46
N GLU A 87 -10.78 -15.69 5.69
CA GLU A 87 -10.15 -16.40 6.82
C GLU A 87 -8.87 -15.75 7.41
N THR A 88 -7.97 -15.22 6.56
CA THR A 88 -6.68 -14.66 6.98
C THR A 88 -6.67 -13.13 7.01
N GLY A 89 -7.60 -12.49 6.30
CA GLY A 89 -7.72 -11.04 6.25
C GLY A 89 -8.13 -10.45 7.60
N LEU A 90 -7.77 -9.19 7.81
CA LEU A 90 -7.99 -8.49 9.06
C LEU A 90 -9.46 -8.54 9.49
N TYR A 91 -10.40 -8.35 8.56
CA TYR A 91 -11.84 -8.36 8.83
C TYR A 91 -12.36 -9.69 9.38
N ALA A 92 -11.73 -10.82 9.06
CA ALA A 92 -12.10 -12.14 9.58
C ALA A 92 -11.81 -12.26 11.09
N ASN A 93 -10.83 -11.50 11.60
CA ASN A 93 -10.32 -11.59 12.97
C ASN A 93 -10.84 -10.49 13.91
N LEU A 94 -11.81 -9.67 13.46
CA LEU A 94 -12.33 -8.54 14.26
C LEU A 94 -13.52 -8.89 15.17
N GLN A 95 -13.96 -10.15 15.21
CA GLN A 95 -15.14 -10.56 15.99
C GLN A 95 -15.00 -10.21 17.49
N LYS A 96 -13.78 -10.22 18.02
CA LYS A 96 -13.45 -9.86 19.42
C LYS A 96 -13.81 -8.41 19.80
N TYR A 97 -13.97 -7.53 18.82
CA TYR A 97 -14.25 -6.11 19.05
C TYR A 97 -15.74 -5.75 19.09
N ASN A 98 -16.64 -6.73 18.92
CA ASN A 98 -18.09 -6.54 18.94
C ASN A 98 -18.57 -5.37 18.04
N LEU A 99 -18.02 -5.30 16.83
CA LEU A 99 -18.31 -4.27 15.85
C LEU A 99 -19.69 -4.54 15.20
N PRO A 100 -20.44 -3.50 14.78
CA PRO A 100 -21.68 -3.69 14.04
C PRO A 100 -21.46 -4.35 12.67
N TYR A 101 -20.30 -4.10 12.06
CA TYR A 101 -19.78 -4.74 10.85
C TYR A 101 -18.25 -4.51 10.81
N PRO A 102 -17.45 -5.36 10.13
CA PRO A 102 -15.99 -5.32 10.21
C PRO A 102 -15.36 -3.98 9.82
N GLU A 103 -15.90 -3.30 8.81
CA GLU A 103 -15.40 -2.03 8.31
C GLU A 103 -15.61 -0.86 9.29
N ALA A 104 -16.49 -1.02 10.29
CA ALA A 104 -16.82 0.04 11.25
C ALA A 104 -15.59 0.53 12.02
N ILE A 105 -14.61 -0.33 12.28
CA ILE A 105 -13.36 0.04 12.97
C ILE A 105 -12.56 1.11 12.22
N PHE A 106 -12.76 1.23 10.90
CA PHE A 106 -12.12 2.21 10.02
C PHE A 106 -13.09 3.31 9.55
N GLN A 107 -14.31 3.40 10.10
CA GLN A 107 -15.25 4.49 9.82
C GLN A 107 -15.01 5.66 10.78
N ILE A 108 -14.87 6.87 10.25
CA ILE A 108 -14.49 8.03 11.07
C ILE A 108 -15.53 8.37 12.15
N ASP A 109 -16.81 8.18 11.84
CA ASP A 109 -17.90 8.47 12.78
C ASP A 109 -18.01 7.43 13.89
N TYR A 110 -17.65 6.17 13.59
CA TYR A 110 -17.54 5.13 14.60
C TYR A 110 -16.34 5.39 15.50
N PHE A 111 -15.17 5.65 14.92
CA PHE A 111 -13.93 5.95 15.66
C PHE A 111 -14.07 7.12 16.65
N LYS A 112 -14.77 8.20 16.26
CA LYS A 112 -15.00 9.34 17.16
C LYS A 112 -15.82 8.99 18.41
N LYS A 113 -16.69 7.98 18.32
CA LYS A 113 -17.57 7.52 19.42
C LYS A 113 -16.95 6.37 20.20
N HIS A 114 -16.29 5.46 19.50
CA HIS A 114 -15.70 4.22 20.00
C HIS A 114 -14.27 4.07 19.45
N PRO A 115 -13.29 4.84 19.95
CA PRO A 115 -11.91 4.78 19.49
C PRO A 115 -11.16 3.53 20.00
N GLU A 116 -11.65 2.88 21.05
CA GLU A 116 -10.98 1.80 21.76
C GLU A 116 -10.66 0.60 20.86
N PRO A 117 -11.58 0.09 20.01
CA PRO A 117 -11.29 -1.04 19.12
C PRO A 117 -10.14 -0.76 18.16
N PHE A 118 -10.10 0.45 17.60
CA PHE A 118 -9.03 0.85 16.68
C PHE A 118 -7.67 0.89 17.38
N PHE A 119 -7.58 1.45 18.58
CA PHE A 119 -6.30 1.53 19.29
C PHE A 119 -5.82 0.18 19.82
N ALA A 120 -6.75 -0.69 20.24
CA ALA A 120 -6.43 -2.07 20.58
C ALA A 120 -5.87 -2.82 19.35
N LEU A 121 -6.51 -2.65 18.20
CA LEU A 121 -6.01 -3.21 16.94
C LEU A 121 -4.66 -2.61 16.53
N ALA A 122 -4.48 -1.30 16.64
CA ALA A 122 -3.24 -0.62 16.27
C ALA A 122 -2.05 -1.09 17.12
N LYS A 123 -2.28 -1.51 18.38
CA LYS A 123 -1.26 -2.14 19.24
C LYS A 123 -0.80 -3.49 18.68
N GLU A 124 -1.72 -4.28 18.14
CA GLU A 124 -1.42 -5.59 17.54
C GLU A 124 -0.67 -5.47 16.19
N LEU A 125 -0.86 -4.35 15.48
CA LEU A 125 -0.29 -4.12 14.15
C LEU A 125 0.86 -3.09 14.14
N TYR A 126 1.44 -2.75 15.30
CA TYR A 126 2.33 -1.59 15.40
C TYR A 126 3.62 -1.74 14.56
N PRO A 127 4.05 -0.70 13.81
CA PRO A 127 5.28 -0.73 13.01
C PRO A 127 6.55 -1.04 13.82
N GLY A 128 7.48 -1.79 13.22
CA GLY A 128 8.74 -2.23 13.84
C GLY A 128 8.79 -3.72 14.19
N GLN A 129 7.70 -4.46 13.98
CA GLN A 129 7.68 -5.93 14.05
C GLN A 129 7.92 -6.60 12.69
N PHE A 130 7.83 -5.82 11.61
CA PHE A 130 7.76 -6.33 10.25
C PHE A 130 8.89 -5.76 9.39
N LYS A 131 9.43 -6.60 8.50
CA LYS A 131 10.47 -6.21 7.55
C LYS A 131 9.85 -5.98 6.17
N PRO A 132 10.31 -4.98 5.41
CA PRO A 132 9.84 -4.80 4.03
C PRO A 132 10.11 -6.04 3.17
N THR A 133 9.22 -6.28 2.22
CA THR A 133 9.27 -7.45 1.32
C THR A 133 10.21 -7.21 0.13
N ILE A 134 10.42 -8.24 -0.70
CA ILE A 134 11.20 -8.11 -1.94
C ILE A 134 10.54 -7.07 -2.85
N CYS A 135 9.22 -7.03 -2.91
CA CYS A 135 8.47 -6.02 -3.65
C CYS A 135 8.79 -4.59 -3.21
N HIS A 136 8.93 -4.33 -1.90
CA HIS A 136 9.32 -3.00 -1.41
C HIS A 136 10.73 -2.61 -1.86
N TYR A 137 11.67 -3.56 -1.75
CA TYR A 137 13.05 -3.33 -2.16
C TYR A 137 13.21 -3.23 -3.69
N PHE A 138 12.33 -3.83 -4.48
CA PHE A 138 12.27 -3.61 -5.91
C PHE A 138 11.93 -2.14 -6.23
N ILE A 139 10.95 -1.55 -5.54
CA ILE A 139 10.61 -0.12 -5.70
C ILE A 139 11.79 0.76 -5.24
N LYS A 140 12.46 0.39 -4.14
CA LYS A 140 13.71 1.06 -3.72
C LYS A 140 14.80 0.97 -4.79
N LEU A 141 14.90 -0.15 -5.49
CA LEU A 141 15.86 -0.34 -6.57
C LEU A 141 15.54 0.54 -7.79
N LEU A 142 14.24 0.70 -8.13
CA LEU A 142 13.80 1.68 -9.12
C LEU A 142 14.23 3.11 -8.75
N LYS A 143 14.11 3.49 -7.47
CA LYS A 143 14.63 4.78 -6.98
C LYS A 143 16.15 4.87 -7.14
N LYS A 144 16.91 3.86 -6.69
CA LYS A 144 18.38 3.85 -6.81
C LYS A 144 18.87 3.98 -8.24
N LYS A 145 18.12 3.41 -9.20
CA LYS A 145 18.42 3.51 -10.64
C LYS A 145 17.88 4.79 -11.30
N GLY A 146 17.23 5.67 -10.53
CA GLY A 146 16.70 6.94 -11.03
C GLY A 146 15.50 6.80 -11.96
N LEU A 147 14.77 5.68 -11.87
CA LEU A 147 13.62 5.37 -12.73
C LEU A 147 12.28 5.70 -12.04
N LEU A 148 12.23 5.64 -10.71
CA LEU A 148 11.02 5.88 -9.95
C LEU A 148 10.61 7.36 -9.99
N ARG A 149 9.41 7.63 -10.51
CA ARG A 149 8.71 8.92 -10.38
C ARG A 149 8.07 9.07 -9.01
N ARG A 150 7.27 8.07 -8.66
CA ARG A 150 6.41 8.06 -7.48
C ARG A 150 5.92 6.66 -7.16
N CYS A 151 5.79 6.35 -5.88
CA CYS A 151 5.03 5.23 -5.36
C CYS A 151 3.75 5.77 -4.70
N TYR A 152 2.60 5.42 -5.27
CA TYR A 152 1.28 5.63 -4.68
C TYR A 152 0.91 4.37 -3.90
N THR A 153 0.80 4.48 -2.57
CA THR A 153 0.48 3.34 -1.72
C THR A 153 -0.87 3.52 -1.03
N GLN A 154 -1.65 2.44 -0.97
CA GLN A 154 -2.85 2.32 -0.14
C GLN A 154 -2.53 1.85 1.28
N ASN A 155 -1.30 1.41 1.52
CA ASN A 155 -0.87 0.85 2.79
C ASN A 155 -0.60 1.95 3.80
N ILE A 156 -0.75 1.58 5.06
CA ILE A 156 -0.49 2.44 6.22
C ILE A 156 0.65 1.88 7.09
N ASP A 157 1.19 0.69 6.75
CA ASP A 157 2.20 -0.04 7.52
C ASP A 157 3.59 0.62 7.55
N THR A 158 3.82 1.61 6.67
CA THR A 158 5.07 2.39 6.54
C THR A 158 6.28 1.61 6.02
N LEU A 159 6.12 0.37 5.54
CA LEU A 159 7.22 -0.47 5.05
C LEU A 159 7.95 0.13 3.84
N GLU A 160 7.31 0.99 3.06
CA GLU A 160 7.95 1.76 1.99
C GLU A 160 9.04 2.69 2.53
N ARG A 161 8.77 3.35 3.67
CA ARG A 161 9.74 4.23 4.34
C ARG A 161 10.87 3.42 4.97
N VAL A 162 10.56 2.27 5.57
CA VAL A 162 11.55 1.34 6.13
C VAL A 162 12.46 0.79 5.03
N ALA A 163 11.93 0.52 3.83
CA ALA A 163 12.73 0.15 2.66
C ALA A 163 13.59 1.31 2.11
N GLY A 164 13.42 2.52 2.65
CA GLY A 164 14.21 3.70 2.35
C GLY A 164 13.63 4.58 1.24
N LEU A 165 12.34 4.51 0.95
CA LEU A 165 11.67 5.53 0.14
C LEU A 165 11.43 6.78 0.98
N GLU A 166 11.71 7.93 0.39
CA GLU A 166 11.63 9.23 1.04
C GLU A 166 10.25 9.83 0.84
N LYS A 167 9.96 10.91 1.57
CA LYS A 167 8.67 11.61 1.49
C LYS A 167 8.36 12.02 0.05
N GLU A 168 9.38 12.42 -0.70
CA GLU A 168 9.28 12.87 -2.09
C GLU A 168 8.85 11.71 -2.98
N ASP A 169 9.34 10.49 -2.78
CA ASP A 169 8.96 9.36 -3.62
C ASP A 169 7.53 8.88 -3.35
N LEU A 170 6.98 9.15 -2.17
CA LEU A 170 5.76 8.54 -1.68
C LEU A 170 4.53 9.45 -1.75
N ILE A 171 3.41 8.83 -2.14
CA ILE A 171 2.06 9.32 -1.93
C ILE A 171 1.31 8.25 -1.14
N GLU A 172 1.27 8.44 0.17
CA GLU A 172 0.49 7.63 1.11
C GLU A 172 -1.00 8.01 0.96
N ALA A 173 -1.69 7.37 0.01
CA ALA A 173 -3.04 7.74 -0.40
C ALA A 173 -4.04 7.60 0.75
N HIS A 174 -3.88 6.57 1.57
CA HIS A 174 -4.69 6.34 2.77
C HIS A 174 -4.01 6.84 4.04
N GLY A 175 -3.06 7.77 3.92
CA GLY A 175 -2.38 8.37 5.05
C GLY A 175 -1.35 7.46 5.70
N THR A 176 -0.91 7.80 6.92
CA THR A 176 0.25 7.19 7.56
C THR A 176 0.15 7.15 9.08
N PHE A 177 0.76 6.14 9.70
CA PHE A 177 0.96 6.12 11.16
C PHE A 177 2.12 7.01 11.61
N TYR A 178 2.96 7.50 10.69
CA TYR A 178 4.18 8.25 11.01
C TYR A 178 3.92 9.57 11.76
N SER A 179 2.77 10.20 11.52
CA SER A 179 2.33 11.41 12.20
C SER A 179 0.88 11.27 12.69
N SER A 180 0.53 12.08 13.69
CA SER A 180 -0.80 12.07 14.29
C SER A 180 -1.24 13.49 14.60
N HIS A 181 -2.54 13.78 14.49
CA HIS A 181 -3.07 15.10 14.79
C HIS A 181 -4.25 15.06 15.76
N CYS A 182 -4.34 16.10 16.59
CA CYS A 182 -5.56 16.41 17.32
C CYS A 182 -6.74 16.55 16.34
N VAL A 183 -7.85 15.86 16.62
CA VAL A 183 -9.06 15.90 15.77
C VAL A 183 -9.81 17.23 15.88
N SER A 184 -9.56 18.02 16.93
CA SER A 184 -10.17 19.34 17.09
C SER A 184 -9.68 20.29 16.01
N PHE A 185 -10.64 20.83 15.24
CA PHE A 185 -10.40 21.74 14.12
C PHE A 185 -9.66 23.02 14.53
N CYS A 186 -9.94 23.56 15.73
CA CYS A 186 -9.27 24.77 16.23
C CYS A 186 -7.88 24.50 16.83
N CYS A 187 -7.47 23.23 16.97
CA CYS A 187 -6.20 22.87 17.60
C CYS A 187 -5.20 22.30 16.59
N ARG A 188 -5.54 21.17 15.95
CA ARG A 188 -4.68 20.46 14.98
C ARG A 188 -3.21 20.30 15.42
N LYS A 189 -2.93 20.18 16.72
CA LYS A 189 -1.57 19.91 17.22
C LYS A 189 -1.09 18.57 16.66
N GLU A 190 0.10 18.57 16.07
CA GLU A 190 0.81 17.39 15.58
C GLU A 190 1.51 16.66 16.74
N TYR A 191 1.56 15.34 16.63
CA TYR A 191 2.20 14.40 17.54
C TYR A 191 3.03 13.40 16.74
N SER A 192 4.22 13.06 17.26
CA SER A 192 5.14 12.12 16.62
C SER A 192 4.67 10.67 16.78
N LEU A 193 5.22 9.79 15.93
CA LEU A 193 5.06 8.34 16.04
C LEU A 193 5.41 7.82 17.44
N ASP A 194 6.50 8.29 18.06
CA ASP A 194 6.93 7.84 19.39
C ASP A 194 5.94 8.21 20.49
N TRP A 195 5.37 9.43 20.42
CA TRP A 195 4.33 9.84 21.35
C TRP A 195 3.08 8.97 21.21
N MET A 196 2.67 8.69 19.96
CA MET A 196 1.53 7.82 19.68
C MET A 196 1.79 6.38 20.15
N LYS A 197 3.02 5.88 19.96
CA LYS A 197 3.48 4.57 20.45
C LYS A 197 3.30 4.47 21.95
N GLU A 198 3.81 5.43 22.71
CA GLU A 198 3.70 5.45 24.17
C GLU A 198 2.23 5.35 24.63
N LYS A 199 1.32 6.09 23.99
CA LYS A 199 -0.11 6.05 24.34
C LYS A 199 -0.76 4.72 23.99
N ILE A 200 -0.51 4.19 22.80
CA ILE A 200 -1.07 2.90 22.36
C ILE A 200 -0.59 1.76 23.26
N PHE A 201 0.71 1.70 23.57
CA PHE A 201 1.27 0.60 24.37
C PHE A 201 0.90 0.68 25.86
N SER A 202 0.61 1.88 26.38
CA SER A 202 0.09 2.08 27.74
C SER A 202 -1.43 1.85 27.87
N ASP A 203 -2.09 1.37 26.81
CA ASP A 203 -3.54 1.15 26.74
C ASP A 203 -4.36 2.43 27.01
N ALA A 204 -3.75 3.59 26.82
CA ALA A 204 -4.38 4.89 27.00
C ALA A 204 -4.96 5.40 25.68
N ILE A 205 -6.19 5.89 25.71
CA ILE A 205 -6.77 6.57 24.54
C ILE A 205 -6.05 7.90 24.32
N PRO A 206 -5.40 8.12 23.17
CA PRO A 206 -4.60 9.32 22.93
C PRO A 206 -5.44 10.60 22.99
N LYS A 207 -5.15 11.48 23.95
CA LYS A 207 -5.79 12.79 24.10
C LYS A 207 -4.79 13.93 23.91
N CYS A 208 -5.26 15.02 23.33
CA CYS A 208 -4.46 16.18 23.04
C CYS A 208 -4.15 16.94 24.33
N GLU A 209 -2.87 17.11 24.63
CA GLU A 209 -2.34 17.85 25.78
C GLU A 209 -2.79 19.32 25.83
N LYS A 210 -3.22 19.90 24.71
CA LYS A 210 -3.69 21.30 24.65
C LYS A 210 -5.19 21.47 24.89
N CYS A 211 -6.03 20.55 24.41
CA CYS A 211 -7.49 20.74 24.38
C CYS A 211 -8.30 19.50 24.77
N ASN A 212 -7.63 18.45 25.23
CA ASN A 212 -8.19 17.17 25.67
C ASN A 212 -9.06 16.43 24.62
N SER A 213 -9.09 16.90 23.38
CA SER A 213 -9.73 16.20 22.26
C SER A 213 -8.94 14.97 21.85
N LEU A 214 -9.57 14.03 21.14
CA LEU A 214 -8.91 12.83 20.63
C LEU A 214 -7.73 13.17 19.71
N VAL A 215 -6.66 12.40 19.78
CA VAL A 215 -5.56 12.45 18.79
C VAL A 215 -5.70 11.21 17.91
N LYS A 216 -5.68 11.41 16.59
CA LYS A 216 -5.83 10.34 15.60
C LYS A 216 -4.54 10.26 14.76
N PRO A 217 -4.04 9.05 14.47
CA PRO A 217 -3.04 8.87 13.43
C PRO A 217 -3.52 9.47 12.09
N ASP A 218 -2.60 9.96 11.28
CA ASP A 218 -2.91 10.60 10.00
C ASP A 218 -3.25 9.59 8.90
N ILE A 219 -3.87 8.47 9.25
CA ILE A 219 -4.48 7.51 8.34
C ILE A 219 -5.85 8.04 7.88
N VAL A 220 -6.28 7.68 6.68
CA VAL A 220 -7.58 8.10 6.13
C VAL A 220 -8.62 7.05 6.49
N PHE A 221 -9.57 7.42 7.34
CA PHE A 221 -10.72 6.58 7.65
C PHE A 221 -11.76 6.69 6.52
N PHE A 222 -12.62 5.68 6.39
CA PHE A 222 -13.82 5.81 5.58
C PHE A 222 -14.66 7.00 6.06
N GLY A 223 -15.12 7.81 5.10
CA GLY A 223 -15.78 9.10 5.36
C GLY A 223 -14.83 10.29 5.41
N GLU A 224 -13.51 10.10 5.40
CA GLU A 224 -12.53 11.19 5.28
C GLU A 224 -12.07 11.40 3.82
N ASN A 225 -11.64 12.63 3.53
CA ASN A 225 -11.02 12.95 2.25
C ASN A 225 -9.58 12.42 2.21
N LEU A 226 -9.14 11.93 1.04
CA LEU A 226 -7.73 11.65 0.81
C LEU A 226 -6.88 12.93 0.96
N PRO A 227 -5.58 12.80 1.27
CA PRO A 227 -4.71 13.96 1.47
C PRO A 227 -4.67 14.85 0.22
N ALA A 228 -4.65 16.17 0.39
CA ALA A 228 -4.59 17.12 -0.74
C ALA A 228 -3.41 16.82 -1.70
N ARG A 229 -2.28 16.36 -1.15
CA ARG A 229 -1.09 15.94 -1.90
C ARG A 229 -1.39 14.82 -2.91
N PHE A 230 -2.30 13.91 -2.61
CA PHE A 230 -2.72 12.88 -3.56
C PHE A 230 -3.24 13.51 -4.86
N PHE A 231 -4.20 14.43 -4.76
CA PHE A 231 -4.83 15.05 -5.93
C PHE A 231 -3.87 15.96 -6.71
N THR A 232 -3.00 16.70 -6.02
CA THR A 232 -2.02 17.56 -6.69
C THR A 232 -0.94 16.76 -7.39
N SER A 233 -0.41 15.71 -6.76
CA SER A 233 0.60 14.83 -7.35
C SER A 233 0.05 14.03 -8.53
N VAL A 234 -1.20 13.55 -8.49
CA VAL A 234 -1.82 12.84 -9.61
C VAL A 234 -1.82 13.71 -10.87
N LYS A 235 -2.20 14.99 -10.76
CA LYS A 235 -2.21 15.94 -11.89
C LYS A 235 -0.81 16.20 -12.46
N MET A 236 0.23 16.08 -11.64
CA MET A 236 1.62 16.34 -12.04
C MET A 236 2.34 15.11 -12.59
N ASP A 237 2.05 13.93 -12.05
CA ASP A 237 2.82 12.71 -12.29
C ASP A 237 2.26 11.91 -13.47
N PHE A 238 0.93 11.67 -13.51
CA PHE A 238 0.32 10.81 -14.53
C PHE A 238 0.52 11.28 -15.97
N PRO A 239 0.47 12.60 -16.30
CA PRO A 239 0.76 13.07 -17.66
C PRO A 239 2.19 12.79 -18.14
N ARG A 240 3.12 12.50 -17.22
CA ARG A 240 4.53 12.22 -17.51
C ARG A 240 4.88 10.75 -17.29
N CYS A 241 3.91 9.91 -16.92
CA CYS A 241 4.15 8.51 -16.60
C CYS A 241 4.56 7.74 -17.85
N ASP A 242 5.74 7.13 -17.82
CA ASP A 242 6.24 6.29 -18.91
C ASP A 242 5.89 4.83 -18.67
N LEU A 243 5.80 4.38 -17.41
CA LEU A 243 5.39 3.03 -17.04
C LEU A 243 4.65 3.05 -15.69
N LEU A 244 3.46 2.44 -15.63
CA LEU A 244 2.70 2.21 -14.40
C LEU A 244 2.85 0.74 -14.00
N ILE A 245 3.29 0.50 -12.78
CA ILE A 245 3.42 -0.84 -12.20
C ILE A 245 2.39 -0.93 -11.07
N VAL A 246 1.42 -1.83 -11.18
CA VAL A 246 0.37 -2.02 -10.16
C VAL A 246 0.61 -3.34 -9.45
N MET A 247 0.79 -3.33 -8.14
CA MET A 247 1.21 -4.53 -7.39
C MET A 247 0.36 -4.69 -6.12
N GLY A 248 -0.15 -5.90 -5.89
CA GLY A 248 -0.75 -6.26 -4.60
C GLY A 248 -2.01 -5.46 -4.23
N THR A 249 -2.83 -5.09 -5.21
CA THR A 249 -4.10 -4.38 -4.96
C THR A 249 -5.23 -4.96 -5.79
N SER A 250 -6.43 -5.04 -5.20
CA SER A 250 -7.66 -5.44 -5.89
C SER A 250 -8.30 -4.31 -6.70
N LEU A 251 -7.78 -3.07 -6.58
CA LEU A 251 -8.33 -1.87 -7.24
C LEU A 251 -9.85 -1.67 -7.00
N GLN A 252 -10.33 -1.99 -5.79
CA GLN A 252 -11.75 -1.80 -5.44
C GLN A 252 -12.05 -0.46 -4.75
N VAL A 253 -11.04 0.23 -4.21
CA VAL A 253 -11.23 1.45 -3.42
C VAL A 253 -11.00 2.69 -4.28
N GLN A 254 -12.03 3.51 -4.41
CA GLN A 254 -11.94 4.82 -5.05
C GLN A 254 -11.46 5.90 -4.08
N PRO A 255 -10.79 6.98 -4.56
CA PRO A 255 -10.46 7.28 -5.96
C PRO A 255 -9.17 6.61 -6.47
N PHE A 256 -8.53 5.76 -5.66
CA PHE A 256 -7.24 5.14 -5.98
C PHE A 256 -7.34 4.22 -7.22
N ALA A 257 -8.37 3.38 -7.28
CA ALA A 257 -8.60 2.48 -8.40
C ALA A 257 -8.74 3.22 -9.75
N GLY A 258 -9.40 4.38 -9.75
CA GLY A 258 -9.59 5.21 -10.93
C GLY A 258 -8.30 5.83 -11.49
N LEU A 259 -7.17 5.75 -10.79
CA LEU A 259 -5.88 6.25 -11.29
C LEU A 259 -5.40 5.48 -12.52
N VAL A 260 -5.72 4.18 -12.63
CA VAL A 260 -5.38 3.36 -13.80
C VAL A 260 -5.99 3.96 -15.06
N GLY A 261 -7.26 4.38 -14.97
CA GLY A 261 -7.97 5.05 -16.07
C GLY A 261 -7.43 6.43 -16.43
N ARG A 262 -6.59 7.05 -15.58
CA ARG A 262 -5.89 8.31 -15.92
C ARG A 262 -4.64 8.09 -16.74
N TYR A 263 -4.18 6.85 -16.82
CA TYR A 263 -2.97 6.51 -17.53
C TYR A 263 -3.24 6.22 -19.01
N GLY A 264 -2.40 6.78 -19.89
CA GLY A 264 -2.58 6.71 -21.35
C GLY A 264 -3.72 7.54 -21.91
N VAL A 265 -4.55 8.19 -21.08
CA VAL A 265 -5.52 9.17 -21.56
C VAL A 265 -4.76 10.40 -22.03
N ARG A 266 -4.55 10.49 -23.34
CA ARG A 266 -4.06 11.70 -23.99
C ARG A 266 -5.16 12.78 -23.93
N PRO A 267 -4.80 14.07 -23.91
CA PRO A 267 -5.77 15.18 -23.97
C PRO A 267 -6.53 15.29 -25.31
N ALA A 268 -6.52 14.27 -26.17
CA ALA A 268 -7.32 14.24 -27.39
C ALA A 268 -8.82 14.04 -27.13
N ASP A 269 -9.21 13.57 -25.94
CA ASP A 269 -10.59 13.65 -25.48
C ASP A 269 -10.67 14.08 -24.00
N PRO A 270 -10.54 15.38 -23.73
CA PRO A 270 -10.70 15.95 -22.39
C PRO A 270 -12.09 15.70 -21.82
N MET A 271 -13.09 15.43 -22.68
CA MET A 271 -14.47 15.18 -22.28
C MET A 271 -14.58 13.82 -21.59
N LEU A 272 -14.02 12.75 -22.18
CA LEU A 272 -14.01 11.41 -21.56
C LEU A 272 -13.26 11.38 -20.22
N GLY A 273 -12.10 12.05 -20.15
CA GLY A 273 -11.31 12.13 -18.92
C GLY A 273 -11.99 12.96 -17.81
N MET A 274 -12.76 13.99 -18.17
CA MET A 274 -13.51 14.82 -17.21
C MET A 274 -14.79 14.13 -16.72
N LEU A 275 -15.42 13.28 -17.54
CA LEU A 275 -16.58 12.46 -17.19
C LEU A 275 -16.23 11.17 -16.43
N GLY A 276 -14.94 10.90 -16.18
CA GLY A 276 -14.51 9.70 -15.44
C GLY A 276 -14.51 8.41 -16.27
N PHE A 277 -14.71 8.50 -17.59
CA PHE A 277 -14.55 7.39 -18.52
C PHE A 277 -13.07 7.19 -18.86
N GLY A 278 -12.28 6.79 -17.88
CA GLY A 278 -10.98 6.18 -18.11
C GLY A 278 -11.20 4.69 -18.33
N GLY A 279 -10.83 4.15 -19.50
CA GLY A 279 -10.93 2.72 -19.76
C GLY A 279 -10.20 1.91 -18.68
N GLY A 280 -10.85 0.84 -18.20
CA GLY A 280 -10.22 -0.13 -17.31
C GLY A 280 -9.03 -0.83 -17.96
N MET A 281 -8.53 -1.87 -17.30
CA MET A 281 -7.46 -2.69 -17.88
C MET A 281 -8.06 -3.70 -18.85
N ASP A 282 -7.38 -3.93 -19.98
CA ASP A 282 -7.76 -4.92 -20.98
C ASP A 282 -6.57 -5.83 -21.29
N PHE A 283 -6.60 -7.04 -20.73
CA PHE A 283 -5.51 -8.01 -20.82
C PHE A 283 -5.67 -9.03 -21.95
N ASP A 284 -6.92 -9.35 -22.29
CA ASP A 284 -7.24 -10.56 -23.05
C ASP A 284 -8.03 -10.29 -24.34
N SER A 285 -8.59 -9.08 -24.52
CA SER A 285 -9.37 -8.81 -25.73
C SER A 285 -8.46 -8.64 -26.96
N ASP A 286 -9.02 -8.85 -28.15
CA ASP A 286 -8.30 -8.62 -29.42
C ASP A 286 -7.85 -7.15 -29.61
N LYS A 287 -8.34 -6.23 -28.77
CA LYS A 287 -7.97 -4.82 -28.74
C LYS A 287 -6.91 -4.49 -27.69
N ALA A 288 -6.51 -5.46 -26.87
CA ALA A 288 -5.48 -5.30 -25.86
C ALA A 288 -4.15 -4.91 -26.52
N TYR A 289 -3.53 -3.83 -26.03
CA TYR A 289 -2.34 -3.26 -26.66
C TYR A 289 -1.28 -2.72 -25.67
N ARG A 290 -1.60 -2.65 -24.38
CA ARG A 290 -0.76 -1.95 -23.38
C ARG A 290 -0.68 -2.63 -22.02
N ASP A 291 -1.73 -3.35 -21.63
CA ASP A 291 -1.86 -3.90 -20.28
C ASP A 291 -1.29 -5.31 -20.25
N VAL A 292 -0.44 -5.60 -19.26
CA VAL A 292 0.17 -6.91 -19.06
C VAL A 292 -0.15 -7.39 -17.64
N ALA A 293 -0.78 -8.57 -17.53
CA ALA A 293 -0.98 -9.25 -16.27
C ALA A 293 0.10 -10.32 -16.06
N HIS A 294 0.74 -10.32 -14.89
CA HIS A 294 1.63 -11.38 -14.46
C HIS A 294 1.07 -12.00 -13.18
N ILE A 295 0.63 -13.25 -13.26
CA ILE A 295 -0.05 -13.93 -12.16
C ILE A 295 0.95 -14.69 -11.31
N SER A 296 1.37 -14.08 -10.20
CA SER A 296 2.25 -14.68 -9.21
C SER A 296 2.14 -13.92 -7.88
N SER A 297 2.89 -14.34 -6.87
CA SER A 297 3.09 -13.51 -5.68
C SER A 297 3.81 -12.20 -6.07
N CYS A 298 3.60 -11.11 -5.31
CA CYS A 298 4.26 -9.85 -5.62
C CYS A 298 5.79 -9.96 -5.57
N ASP A 299 6.32 -10.77 -4.64
CA ASP A 299 7.76 -11.00 -4.52
C ASP A 299 8.31 -11.79 -5.71
N ASP A 300 7.63 -12.86 -6.15
CA ASP A 300 8.03 -13.65 -7.32
C ASP A 300 7.95 -12.84 -8.62
N GLY A 301 6.89 -12.03 -8.77
CA GLY A 301 6.73 -11.13 -9.92
C GLY A 301 7.84 -10.07 -9.99
N CYS A 302 8.20 -9.47 -8.85
CA CYS A 302 9.34 -8.57 -8.74
C CYS A 302 10.66 -9.25 -9.07
N LEU A 303 10.90 -10.47 -8.57
CA LEU A 303 12.11 -11.24 -8.88
C LEU A 303 12.18 -11.61 -10.36
N ALA A 304 11.07 -12.02 -10.96
CA ALA A 304 11.00 -12.36 -12.38
C ALA A 304 11.30 -11.14 -13.26
N LEU A 305 10.73 -9.97 -12.97
CA LEU A 305 11.08 -8.76 -13.71
C LEU A 305 12.54 -8.35 -13.46
N ALA A 306 13.01 -8.43 -12.21
CA ALA A 306 14.39 -8.11 -11.89
C ALA A 306 15.36 -9.05 -12.63
N ASP A 307 15.03 -10.33 -12.79
CA ASP A 307 15.83 -11.29 -13.55
C ASP A 307 15.94 -10.90 -15.03
N LEU A 308 14.81 -10.56 -15.65
CA LEU A 308 14.78 -10.07 -17.02
C LEU A 308 15.65 -8.82 -17.18
N LEU A 309 15.61 -7.90 -16.22
CA LEU A 309 16.41 -6.66 -16.20
C LEU A 309 17.89 -6.87 -15.84
N GLY A 310 18.30 -8.09 -15.47
CA GLY A 310 19.65 -8.38 -14.97
C GLY A 310 19.92 -7.81 -13.57
N TRP A 311 18.88 -7.54 -12.79
CA TRP A 311 18.94 -6.94 -11.45
C TRP A 311 18.66 -7.93 -10.32
N LYS A 312 18.32 -9.20 -10.61
CA LYS A 312 17.93 -10.18 -9.59
C LYS A 312 18.96 -10.32 -8.47
N ALA A 313 20.23 -10.55 -8.80
CA ALA A 313 21.29 -10.68 -7.80
C ALA A 313 21.48 -9.40 -6.96
N GLU A 314 21.32 -8.21 -7.58
CA GLU A 314 21.39 -6.93 -6.88
C GLU A 314 20.22 -6.76 -5.90
N LEU A 315 19.01 -7.16 -6.32
CA LEU A 315 17.81 -7.12 -5.49
C LEU A 315 17.92 -8.08 -4.29
N GLU A 316 18.32 -9.33 -4.52
CA GLU A 316 18.52 -10.32 -3.45
C GLU A 316 19.58 -9.86 -2.44
N ALA A 317 20.69 -9.29 -2.93
CA ALA A 317 21.73 -8.73 -2.06
C ALA A 317 21.22 -7.54 -1.25
N LEU A 318 20.43 -6.64 -1.85
CA LEU A 318 19.82 -5.50 -1.17
C LEU A 318 18.88 -5.96 -0.04
N VAL A 319 17.98 -6.91 -0.33
CA VAL A 319 17.04 -7.46 0.67
C VAL A 319 17.82 -8.05 1.85
N LYS A 320 18.81 -8.91 1.57
CA LYS A 320 19.63 -9.55 2.60
C LYS A 320 20.37 -8.54 3.46
N GLN A 321 20.96 -7.51 2.84
CA GLN A 321 21.70 -6.47 3.54
C GLN A 321 20.79 -5.65 4.46
N GLU A 322 19.63 -5.21 3.96
CA GLU A 322 18.71 -4.34 4.71
C GLU A 322 18.03 -5.11 5.85
N HIS A 323 17.63 -6.37 5.62
CA HIS A 323 17.08 -7.22 6.68
C HIS A 323 18.10 -7.45 7.81
N ALA A 324 19.37 -7.70 7.48
CA ALA A 324 20.43 -7.83 8.48
C ALA A 324 20.67 -6.55 9.27
N GLN A 325 20.52 -5.38 8.63
CA GLN A 325 20.61 -4.09 9.32
C GLN A 325 19.45 -3.88 10.29
N ILE A 326 18.22 -4.21 9.89
CA ILE A 326 17.03 -4.15 10.76
C ILE A 326 17.24 -5.06 11.98
N ASP A 327 17.63 -6.33 11.76
CA ASP A 327 17.91 -7.28 12.85
C ASP A 327 18.98 -6.79 13.83
N SER A 328 19.99 -6.06 13.32
CA SER A 328 21.05 -5.52 14.15
C SER A 328 20.63 -4.31 15.00
N LYS A 329 19.64 -3.53 14.54
CA LYS A 329 19.09 -2.40 15.28
C LYS A 329 18.16 -2.88 16.38
N ASP A 330 17.30 -3.85 16.07
CA ASP A 330 16.37 -4.44 17.05
C ASP A 330 17.12 -5.07 18.23
N LYS A 331 18.25 -5.74 17.97
CA LYS A 331 19.13 -6.29 19.02
C LYS A 331 19.80 -5.23 19.91
N LYS A 332 19.97 -3.99 19.44
CA LYS A 332 20.55 -2.90 20.23
C LYS A 332 19.51 -2.17 21.07
N GLU A 333 18.25 -2.19 20.65
CA GLU A 333 17.15 -1.52 21.34
C GLU A 333 16.49 -2.37 22.44
N GLN A 334 16.79 -3.67 22.52
CA GLN A 334 16.47 -4.51 23.67
C GLN A 334 17.64 -4.51 24.68
N PRO A 335 17.52 -3.86 25.85
CA PRO A 335 18.51 -4.01 26.92
C PRO A 335 18.43 -5.45 27.43
N GLY A 336 19.56 -6.16 27.43
CA GLY A 336 19.62 -7.59 27.69
C GLY A 336 19.06 -8.02 29.05
N GLU A 337 18.10 -8.95 29.03
CA GLU A 337 17.99 -9.97 30.07
C GLU A 337 19.14 -10.96 29.91
N ALA A 338 20.31 -10.62 30.48
CA ALA A 338 21.36 -11.60 30.74
C ALA A 338 22.25 -11.10 31.87
N GLY A 339 22.14 -11.70 33.06
CA GLY A 339 23.18 -11.57 34.10
C GLY A 339 22.75 -11.50 35.56
N GLY A 340 21.55 -11.96 35.94
CA GLY A 340 21.21 -12.19 37.35
C GLY A 340 21.88 -13.46 37.89
N ALA A 341 23.20 -13.44 38.10
CA ALA A 341 23.88 -14.50 38.85
C ALA A 341 23.62 -14.29 40.35
N ALA A 342 22.78 -15.17 40.89
CA ALA A 342 22.41 -15.25 42.29
C ALA A 342 23.63 -15.26 43.23
N ALA A 343 23.73 -14.25 44.09
CA ALA A 343 24.50 -14.35 45.32
C ALA A 343 23.78 -15.33 46.26
N LYS A 344 24.29 -16.56 46.35
CA LYS A 344 23.91 -17.50 47.41
C LYS A 344 24.40 -16.92 48.74
N ALA A 345 23.47 -16.47 49.56
CA ALA A 345 23.66 -16.25 50.98
C ALA A 345 24.02 -17.59 51.64
N SER A 346 25.22 -17.69 52.20
CA SER A 346 25.58 -18.77 53.13
C SER A 346 25.14 -18.37 54.53
N SER A 347 24.36 -19.27 55.12
CA SER A 347 23.74 -19.24 56.42
C SER A 347 24.69 -18.96 57.59
N SER A 348 24.14 -18.22 58.54
CA SER A 348 24.55 -18.02 59.93
C SER A 348 24.97 -19.29 60.66
N SER A 349 26.12 -19.22 61.33
CA SER A 349 26.42 -20.02 62.53
C SER A 349 26.71 -19.06 63.68
N VAL A 350 25.97 -19.26 64.77
CA VAL A 350 25.91 -18.45 65.98
C VAL A 350 26.78 -19.08 67.08
N LYS A 351 27.23 -18.22 68.02
CA LYS A 351 27.69 -18.42 69.42
C LYS A 351 29.21 -18.55 69.68
N PRO A 352 29.70 -18.24 70.91
CA PRO A 352 29.47 -17.03 71.75
C PRO A 352 30.76 -16.52 72.46
N GLU A 353 30.62 -15.41 73.20
CA GLU A 353 31.36 -15.03 74.44
C GLU A 353 32.90 -15.04 74.48
N GLU A 354 33.51 -13.85 74.57
CA GLU A 354 34.07 -13.27 75.81
C GLU A 354 34.32 -11.76 75.64
#